data_AF-D3AUM2-F1
#
_entry.id   AF-D3AUM2-F1
#
_cell.length_a   1.000
_cell.length_b   1.000
_cell.length_c   1.000
_cell.angle_alpha   90.00
_cell.angle_beta   90.00
_cell.angle_gamma   90.00
#
_symmetry.space_group_name_H-M   'P 1'
#
loop_
_entity.id
_entity.type
_entity.pdbx_description
1 polymer ?
#
loop_
_entity_poly.entity_id
_entity_poly.type
_entity_poly.pdbx_seq_one_letter_code
_entity_poly.pdbx_strand_id
1 'polypeptide(L)'
;MRKEYIEKIYAGWLAKIIGIRLGAPVEGWSSKKIRDVYGRLTGYAVKYNRFAADDDSNGPLFFIRALEDSGKKEKLCSEDVAEALLNYVPFEHG
;
A
#
# COMPACT_ATOMS: atom_id res chain seq x y z
N MET A 1 15.82 18.23 -5.36
CA MET A 1 14.36 18.21 -5.10
C MET A 1 14.06 19.10 -3.90
N ARG A 2 12.94 19.84 -3.88
CA ARG A 2 12.61 20.74 -2.75
C ARG A 2 12.29 19.92 -1.50
N LYS A 3 12.74 20.36 -0.33
CA LYS A 3 12.51 19.69 0.97
C LYS A 3 11.02 19.42 1.21
N GLU A 4 10.18 20.40 0.89
CA GLU A 4 8.71 20.31 1.04
C GLU A 4 8.10 19.14 0.25
N TYR A 5 8.66 18.78 -0.92
CA TYR A 5 8.17 17.65 -1.71
C TYR A 5 8.54 16.31 -1.06
N ILE A 6 9.77 16.19 -0.56
CA ILE A 6 10.19 15.00 0.21
C ILE A 6 9.27 14.81 1.42
N GLU A 7 9.03 15.87 2.19
CA GLU A 7 8.20 15.81 3.39
C GLU A 7 6.76 15.43 3.07
N LYS A 8 6.18 15.97 1.99
CA LYS A 8 4.83 15.60 1.55
C LYS A 8 4.73 14.16 1.06
N ILE A 9 5.71 13.69 0.29
CA ILE A 9 5.76 12.30 -0.19
C ILE A 9 5.88 11.35 1.02
N TYR A 10 6.79 11.65 1.94
CA TYR A 10 6.99 10.87 3.15
C TYR A 10 5.72 10.84 4.03
N ALA A 11 5.11 11.99 4.27
CA ALA A 11 3.88 12.09 5.05
C ALA A 11 2.72 11.34 4.38
N GLY A 12 2.60 11.43 3.05
CA GLY A 12 1.60 10.68 2.28
C GLY A 12 1.79 9.16 2.41
N TRP A 13 3.04 8.69 2.26
CA TRP A 13 3.35 7.28 2.44
C TRP A 13 3.07 6.79 3.86
N LEU A 14 3.50 7.55 4.86
CA LEU A 14 3.24 7.24 6.27
C LEU A 14 1.73 7.19 6.57
N ALA A 15 0.94 8.12 6.03
CA ALA A 15 -0.50 8.15 6.19
C ALA A 15 -1.19 6.94 5.54
N LYS A 16 -0.73 6.49 4.35
CA LYS A 16 -1.21 5.27 3.72
C LYS A 16 -0.99 4.05 4.63
N ILE A 17 0.21 3.89 5.19
CA ILE A 17 0.52 2.78 6.13
C ILE A 17 -0.30 2.85 7.41
N ILE A 18 -0.54 4.05 7.95
CA ILE A 18 -1.42 4.29 9.11
C ILE A 18 -2.85 3.81 8.81
N GLY A 19 -3.38 4.17 7.63
CA GLY A 19 -4.73 3.81 7.18
C GLY A 19 -4.89 2.31 6.95
N ILE A 20 -3.91 1.67 6.29
CA ILE A 20 -3.87 0.22 6.08
C ILE A 20 -4.01 -0.51 7.42
N ARG A 21 -3.16 -0.18 8.39
CA ARG A 21 -3.19 -0.83 9.71
C ARG A 21 -4.50 -0.63 10.46
N LEU A 22 -5.18 0.49 10.22
CA LEU A 22 -6.44 0.81 10.86
C LEU A 22 -7.59 0.00 10.25
N GLY A 23 -7.57 -0.14 8.92
CA GLY A 23 -8.63 -0.81 8.15
C GLY A 23 -8.49 -2.32 8.05
N ALA A 24 -7.27 -2.86 7.95
CA ALA A 24 -7.02 -4.27 7.67
C ALA A 24 -7.74 -5.26 8.61
N PRO A 25 -7.80 -5.04 9.95
CA PRO A 25 -8.52 -5.97 10.84
C PRO A 25 -10.02 -6.08 10.57
N VAL A 26 -10.60 -5.10 9.86
CA VAL A 26 -12.04 -4.97 9.62
C VAL A 26 -12.38 -4.89 8.14
N GLU A 27 -11.43 -5.25 7.27
CA GLU A 27 -11.63 -5.25 5.82
C GLU A 27 -12.83 -6.13 5.44
N GLY A 28 -13.70 -5.61 4.58
CA GLY A 28 -14.93 -6.28 4.16
C GLY A 28 -16.03 -6.35 5.23
N TRP A 29 -15.86 -5.77 6.42
CA TRP A 29 -16.88 -5.79 7.47
C TRP A 29 -17.85 -4.62 7.35
N SER A 30 -19.13 -4.88 7.64
CA SER A 30 -20.10 -3.80 7.78
C SER A 30 -19.87 -2.99 9.05
N SER A 31 -20.27 -1.71 9.04
CA SER A 31 -20.20 -0.85 10.24
C SER A 31 -20.94 -1.48 11.44
N LYS A 32 -22.05 -2.18 11.20
CA LYS A 32 -22.78 -2.91 12.24
C LYS A 32 -21.91 -4.00 12.86
N LYS A 33 -21.30 -4.86 12.04
CA LYS A 33 -20.42 -5.93 12.53
C LYS A 33 -19.25 -5.38 13.34
N ILE A 34 -18.61 -4.31 12.88
CA ILE A 34 -17.51 -3.66 13.60
C ILE A 34 -17.98 -3.17 14.99
N ARG A 35 -19.15 -2.53 15.05
CA ARG A 35 -19.72 -2.01 16.30
C ARG A 35 -20.17 -3.12 17.25
N ASP A 36 -20.74 -4.20 16.72
CA ASP A 36 -21.18 -5.35 17.51
C ASP A 36 -20.00 -6.09 18.15
N VAL A 37 -18.84 -6.15 17.47
CA VAL A 37 -17.62 -6.84 17.94
C VAL A 37 -16.73 -5.94 18.81
N TYR A 38 -16.48 -4.70 18.39
CA TYR A 38 -15.51 -3.79 19.02
C TYR A 38 -16.14 -2.60 19.74
N GLY A 39 -17.45 -2.37 19.61
CA GLY A 39 -18.09 -1.16 20.10
C GLY A 39 -17.61 0.10 19.37
N ARG A 40 -17.30 1.15 20.13
CA ARG A 40 -16.72 2.39 19.60
C ARG A 40 -15.19 2.30 19.65
N LEU A 41 -14.56 2.18 18.48
CA LEU A 41 -13.11 2.27 18.35
C LEU A 41 -12.64 3.73 18.46
N THR A 42 -11.63 3.96 19.29
CA THR A 42 -10.88 5.24 19.39
C THR A 42 -9.42 5.10 18.99
N GLY A 43 -9.01 3.91 18.52
CA GLY A 43 -7.67 3.59 18.08
C GLY A 43 -7.66 2.31 17.24
N TYR A 44 -6.48 1.72 17.08
CA TYR A 44 -6.31 0.47 16.33
C TYR A 44 -7.02 -0.70 17.00
N ALA A 45 -7.82 -1.46 16.23
CA ALA A 45 -8.57 -2.60 16.72
C ALA A 45 -7.68 -3.78 17.16
N VAL A 46 -6.51 -3.92 16.52
CA VAL A 46 -5.55 -5.01 16.77
C VAL A 46 -4.15 -4.44 16.91
N LYS A 47 -3.39 -4.94 17.89
CA LYS A 47 -1.98 -4.62 18.07
C LYS A 47 -1.11 -5.68 17.38
N TYR A 48 -0.41 -5.27 16.34
CA TYR A 48 0.50 -6.14 15.59
C TYR A 48 1.94 -5.97 16.09
N ASN A 49 2.64 -7.09 16.35
CA ASN A 49 4.10 -7.09 16.51
C ASN A 49 4.80 -7.18 15.14
N ARG A 50 4.17 -7.87 14.19
CA ARG A 50 4.53 -7.90 12.77
C ARG A 50 3.26 -7.74 11.96
N PHE A 51 3.29 -6.87 10.98
CA PHE A 51 2.21 -6.65 10.03
C PHE A 51 2.79 -6.97 8.65
N ALA A 52 2.25 -7.99 7.98
CA ALA A 52 2.68 -8.36 6.65
C ALA A 52 2.31 -7.24 5.67
N ALA A 53 3.17 -6.98 4.68
CA ALA A 53 2.81 -6.07 3.59
C ALA A 53 1.72 -6.72 2.74
N ASP A 54 0.65 -5.98 2.50
CA ASP A 54 -0.49 -6.33 1.66
C ASP A 54 -0.37 -5.67 0.26
N ASP A 55 -1.39 -5.83 -0.57
CA ASP A 55 -1.48 -5.21 -1.89
C ASP A 55 -1.54 -3.68 -1.79
N ASP A 56 -2.14 -3.12 -0.75
CA ASP A 56 -2.22 -1.68 -0.53
C ASP A 56 -0.87 -1.03 -0.21
N SER A 57 0.06 -1.77 0.39
CA SER A 57 1.43 -1.34 0.67
C SER A 57 2.42 -1.75 -0.41
N ASN A 58 2.27 -2.90 -1.07
CA ASN A 58 3.18 -3.33 -2.13
C ASN A 58 2.81 -2.75 -3.51
N GLY A 59 1.51 -2.65 -3.82
CA GLY A 59 0.98 -2.20 -5.10
C GLY A 59 1.58 -0.89 -5.61
N PRO A 60 1.57 0.19 -4.80
CA PRO A 60 2.17 1.46 -5.20
C PRO A 60 3.67 1.36 -5.53
N LEU A 61 4.40 0.47 -4.85
CA LEU A 61 5.84 0.28 -5.08
C LEU A 61 6.11 -0.41 -6.42
N PHE A 62 5.18 -1.22 -6.94
CA PHE A 62 5.34 -1.83 -8.26
C PHE A 62 5.33 -0.81 -9.39
N PHE A 63 4.63 0.33 -9.26
CA PHE A 63 4.73 1.41 -10.25
C PHE A 63 6.11 2.07 -10.25
N ILE A 64 6.76 2.15 -9.08
CA ILE A 64 8.14 2.63 -8.98
C ILE A 64 9.07 1.63 -9.66
N ARG A 65 8.85 0.32 -9.45
CA ARG A 65 9.61 -0.73 -10.15
C ARG A 65 9.44 -0.68 -11.66
N ALA A 66 8.22 -0.53 -12.16
CA ALA A 66 7.98 -0.35 -13.60
C ALA A 66 8.76 0.85 -14.18
N LEU A 67 8.83 1.96 -13.44
CA LEU A 67 9.59 3.14 -13.85
C LEU A 67 11.11 2.88 -13.88
N GLU A 68 11.63 2.19 -12.87
CA GLU A 68 13.05 1.85 -12.75
C GLU A 68 13.46 0.80 -13.80
N ASP A 69 12.72 -0.31 -13.88
CA ASP A 69 13.07 -1.50 -14.66
C ASP A 69 12.88 -1.28 -16.17
N SER A 70 11.91 -0.47 -16.58
CA SER A 70 11.71 -0.15 -18.00
C SER A 70 12.83 0.74 -18.57
N GLY A 71 13.51 1.53 -17.73
CA GLY A 71 14.49 2.53 -18.16
C GLY A 71 13.93 3.66 -19.06
N LYS A 72 12.61 3.69 -19.31
CA LYS A 72 11.96 4.57 -20.28
C LYS A 72 11.64 5.96 -19.72
N LYS A 73 11.70 6.15 -18.39
CA LYS A 73 11.44 7.42 -17.70
C LYS A 73 10.09 8.03 -18.12
N GLU A 74 10.11 9.19 -18.78
CA GLU A 74 8.92 9.91 -19.24
C GLU A 74 8.12 9.18 -20.32
N LYS A 75 8.71 8.15 -20.95
CA LYS A 75 8.06 7.32 -21.97
C LYS A 75 7.43 6.05 -21.40
N LEU A 76 7.33 5.92 -20.07
CA LEU A 76 6.67 4.79 -19.41
C LEU A 76 5.24 4.63 -19.93
N CYS A 77 4.87 3.40 -20.32
CA CYS A 77 3.51 3.09 -20.75
C CYS A 77 2.87 1.98 -19.89
N SER A 78 1.58 1.74 -20.09
CA SER A 78 0.81 0.73 -19.35
C SER A 78 1.40 -0.68 -19.47
N GLU A 79 1.96 -1.00 -20.63
CA GLU A 79 2.58 -2.28 -20.94
C GLU A 79 3.81 -2.53 -20.07
N ASP A 80 4.62 -1.50 -19.79
CA ASP A 80 5.78 -1.60 -18.89
C ASP A 80 5.35 -1.89 -17.45
N VAL A 81 4.25 -1.27 -17.02
CA VAL A 81 3.67 -1.51 -15.70
C VAL A 81 3.13 -2.93 -15.60
N ALA A 82 2.44 -3.41 -16.63
CA ALA A 82 1.95 -4.78 -16.69
C ALA A 82 3.09 -5.80 -16.65
N GLU A 83 4.17 -5.56 -17.41
CA GLU A 83 5.36 -6.41 -17.42
C GLU A 83 6.02 -6.47 -16.03
N ALA A 84 6.18 -5.32 -15.36
CA ALA A 84 6.71 -5.31 -13.99
C ALA A 84 5.79 -6.11 -13.04
N LEU A 85 4.47 -5.92 -13.11
CA LEU A 85 3.54 -6.67 -12.26
C LEU A 85 3.63 -8.17 -12.48
N LEU A 86 3.77 -8.64 -13.72
CA LEU A 86 3.97 -10.06 -14.04
C LEU A 86 5.25 -10.64 -13.44
N ASN A 87 6.27 -9.81 -13.22
CA ASN A 87 7.52 -10.25 -12.61
C ASN A 87 7.49 -10.22 -11.07
N TYR A 88 6.78 -9.27 -10.44
CA TYR A 88 6.83 -9.09 -8.97
C TYR A 88 5.64 -9.66 -8.18
N VAL A 89 4.46 -9.81 -8.80
CA VAL A 89 3.22 -10.15 -8.09
C VAL A 89 2.95 -11.66 -8.00
N PRO A 90 3.22 -12.48 -9.03
CA PRO A 90 2.83 -13.89 -8.98
C PRO A 90 3.63 -14.70 -7.94
N PHE A 91 2.99 -15.76 -7.43
CA PHE A 91 3.58 -16.68 -6.46
C PHE A 91 4.81 -17.39 -7.05
N GLU A 92 5.96 -17.33 -6.38
CA GLU A 92 7.28 -17.84 -6.82
C GLU A 92 8.03 -17.02 -7.90
N HIS A 93 7.73 -15.73 -8.06
CA HIS A 93 8.34 -14.92 -9.13
C HIS A 93 9.29 -13.84 -8.60
N GLY A 94 10.35 -13.61 -9.37
CA GLY A 94 11.57 -12.83 -9.11
C GLY A 94 12.64 -13.19 -10.12
#